data_AF-A0A317IJC5-F1
#
_entry.id   AF-A0A317IJC5-F1
#
_cell.length_a   1.000
_cell.length_b   1.000
_cell.length_c   1.000
_cell.angle_alpha   90.00
_cell.angle_beta   90.00
_cell.angle_gamma   90.00
#
_symmetry.space_group_name_H-M   'P 1'
#
loop_
_entity.id
_entity.type
_entity.pdbx_description
1 polymer ?
#
loop_
_entity_poly.entity_id
_entity_poly.type
_entity_poly.pdbx_seq_one_letter_code
_entity_poly.pdbx_strand_id
1 'polypeptide(L)'
;NCSYETQKELQELSPVLLAKIFITGSMPDKRMLFPPIPNFIFTRDIGIVIRDHVLLNKPAKKARTREALLAKYIFFNHPLFSSIQKNIIELSDTHQHFLLPKEGDERKITLEGGDVMVVSEDHVIVGVSERTTMEAAHQVINILFEKNLAKKVTIVKIPKKRDFMHIDTVFTQVKKNVWVMLGNFSKKTVKHEDSDPVQRILEGTKKEESLKIIQFRKDHIENPKYMDNLEDLLVDISKNDLGCKGEVQFIYSGNNQFPYDAREQWTDSCNLLALSEGVVLGYDRNDKTTEAFRENGFTVIHARDLIEQLENGSIRPSEIKDTLILMPSAELSRARGGFHCMSMPLLRDAVK
;
A
#
# COMPACT_ATOMS: atom_id res chain seq x y z
N ASN A 1 -13.78 23.90 -17.34
CA ASN A 1 -13.38 25.32 -17.46
C ASN A 1 -14.00 26.07 -16.29
N CYS A 2 -13.19 26.62 -15.39
CA CYS A 2 -13.65 27.47 -14.30
C CYS A 2 -13.74 28.90 -14.83
N SER A 3 -14.92 29.51 -14.85
CA SER A 3 -15.05 30.91 -15.26
C SER A 3 -14.55 31.84 -14.15
N TYR A 4 -14.18 33.07 -14.50
CA TYR A 4 -13.81 34.09 -13.51
C TYR A 4 -14.95 34.37 -12.51
N GLU A 5 -16.20 34.31 -12.96
CA GLU A 5 -17.39 34.40 -12.11
C GLU A 5 -17.45 33.25 -11.11
N THR A 6 -17.23 32.01 -11.57
CA THR A 6 -17.17 30.83 -10.69
C THR A 6 -16.06 30.98 -9.65
N GLN A 7 -14.89 31.51 -10.05
CA GLN A 7 -13.79 31.76 -9.13
C GLN A 7 -14.15 32.77 -8.05
N LYS A 8 -14.81 33.89 -8.40
CA LYS A 8 -15.29 34.89 -7.43
C LYS A 8 -16.29 34.27 -6.47
N GLU A 9 -17.26 33.54 -6.99
CA GLU A 9 -18.26 32.84 -6.17
C GLU A 9 -17.58 31.91 -5.15
N LEU A 10 -16.57 31.14 -5.58
CA LEU A 10 -15.80 30.26 -4.68
C LEU A 10 -14.98 31.02 -3.63
N GLN A 11 -14.50 32.23 -3.93
CA GLN A 11 -13.72 33.07 -3.00
C GLN A 11 -14.57 33.65 -1.87
N GLU A 12 -15.88 33.81 -2.08
CA GLU A 12 -16.81 34.32 -1.09
C GLU A 12 -17.26 33.24 -0.09
N LEU A 13 -16.98 31.96 -0.37
CA LEU A 13 -17.37 30.84 0.48
C LEU A 13 -16.47 30.72 1.71
N SER A 14 -17.04 30.22 2.81
CA SER A 14 -16.25 29.84 3.97
C SER A 14 -15.20 28.75 3.61
N PRO A 15 -14.02 28.73 4.26
CA PRO A 15 -12.99 27.73 3.98
C PRO A 15 -13.47 26.27 4.10
N VAL A 16 -14.32 25.98 5.09
CA VAL A 16 -14.87 24.63 5.31
C VAL A 16 -15.78 24.21 4.15
N LEU A 17 -16.64 25.11 3.68
CA LEU A 17 -17.52 24.82 2.56
C LEU A 17 -16.73 24.67 1.26
N LEU A 18 -15.75 25.54 1.03
CA LEU A 18 -14.87 25.46 -0.13
C LEU A 18 -14.10 24.13 -0.17
N ALA A 19 -13.56 23.67 0.96
CA ALA A 19 -12.90 22.37 1.07
C ALA A 19 -13.87 21.21 0.75
N LYS A 20 -15.11 21.26 1.26
CA LYS A 20 -16.15 20.26 0.92
C LYS A 20 -16.42 20.24 -0.57
N ILE A 21 -16.59 21.40 -1.21
CA ILE A 21 -16.81 21.49 -2.66
C ILE A 21 -15.63 20.91 -3.44
N PHE A 22 -14.38 21.15 -3.02
CA PHE A 22 -13.22 20.54 -3.66
C PHE A 22 -13.23 19.00 -3.58
N ILE A 23 -13.84 18.41 -2.56
CA ILE A 23 -13.96 16.96 -2.43
C ILE A 23 -15.20 16.43 -3.18
N THR A 24 -16.37 17.00 -2.93
CA THR A 24 -17.66 16.54 -3.47
C THR A 24 -17.89 16.93 -4.93
N GLY A 25 -17.19 17.96 -5.41
CA GLY A 25 -17.37 18.47 -6.75
C GLY A 25 -18.59 19.36 -6.96
N SER A 26 -19.41 19.56 -5.93
CA SER A 26 -20.74 20.15 -6.08
C SER A 26 -20.98 21.28 -5.08
N MET A 27 -21.59 22.35 -5.58
CA MET A 27 -22.07 23.49 -4.80
C MET A 27 -23.30 23.12 -3.95
N PRO A 28 -23.67 23.92 -2.93
CA PRO A 28 -24.87 23.68 -2.12
C PRO A 28 -26.18 23.64 -2.92
N ASP A 29 -26.25 24.38 -4.02
CA ASP A 29 -27.36 24.41 -4.98
C ASP A 29 -27.41 23.16 -5.89
N LYS A 30 -26.54 22.16 -5.66
CA LYS A 30 -26.35 20.93 -6.44
C LYS A 30 -25.74 21.13 -7.83
N ARG A 31 -25.27 22.33 -8.17
CA ARG A 31 -24.50 22.54 -9.40
C ARG A 31 -23.14 21.85 -9.29
N MET A 32 -22.85 20.97 -10.24
CA MET A 32 -21.58 20.26 -10.31
C MET A 32 -20.53 21.12 -11.02
N LEU A 33 -19.42 21.40 -10.35
CA LEU A 33 -18.29 22.17 -10.89
C LEU A 33 -17.21 21.25 -11.47
N PHE A 34 -16.98 20.11 -10.83
CA PHE A 34 -16.05 19.07 -11.27
C PHE A 34 -16.46 17.71 -10.68
N PRO A 35 -15.98 16.58 -11.24
CA PRO A 35 -16.31 15.26 -10.69
C PRO A 35 -15.86 15.09 -9.23
N PRO A 36 -16.59 14.38 -8.37
CA PRO A 36 -16.17 14.09 -6.99
C PRO A 36 -14.89 13.25 -6.97
N ILE A 37 -14.19 13.27 -5.82
CA ILE A 37 -13.02 12.42 -5.55
C ILE A 37 -13.32 11.41 -4.44
N PRO A 38 -14.14 10.37 -4.70
CA PRO A 38 -14.55 9.42 -3.67
C PRO A 38 -13.38 8.59 -3.12
N ASN A 39 -12.32 8.37 -3.91
CA ASN A 39 -11.14 7.62 -3.47
C ASN A 39 -10.20 8.42 -2.59
N PHE A 40 -10.54 9.68 -2.25
CA PHE A 40 -9.74 10.48 -1.31
C PHE A 40 -9.72 9.89 0.11
N ILE A 41 -10.62 8.95 0.42
CA ILE A 41 -10.58 8.13 1.63
C ILE A 41 -9.37 7.18 1.66
N PHE A 42 -8.82 6.82 0.51
CA PHE A 42 -7.65 5.94 0.39
C PHE A 42 -6.37 6.76 0.45
N THR A 43 -6.08 7.27 1.64
CA THR A 43 -4.94 8.17 1.87
C THR A 43 -3.59 7.50 1.63
N ARG A 44 -3.52 6.16 1.62
CA ARG A 44 -2.30 5.42 1.26
C ARG A 44 -1.72 5.86 -0.07
N ASP A 45 -2.61 6.08 -1.04
CA ASP A 45 -2.21 6.40 -2.40
C ASP A 45 -1.91 7.88 -2.60
N ILE A 46 -2.10 8.71 -1.58
CA ILE A 46 -1.81 10.14 -1.64
C ILE A 46 -0.30 10.38 -1.54
N GLY A 47 0.36 9.69 -0.62
CA GLY A 47 1.79 9.81 -0.40
C GLY A 47 2.29 8.81 0.63
N ILE A 48 3.61 8.68 0.72
CA ILE A 48 4.28 7.70 1.58
C ILE A 48 5.35 8.42 2.38
N VAL A 49 5.30 8.23 3.71
CA VAL A 49 6.32 8.77 4.60
C VAL A 49 7.48 7.79 4.69
N ILE A 50 8.69 8.28 4.42
CA ILE A 50 9.94 7.51 4.48
C ILE A 50 10.90 8.35 5.32
N ARG A 51 11.10 7.93 6.59
CA ARG A 51 11.79 8.74 7.61
C ARG A 51 11.16 10.12 7.75
N ASP A 52 11.93 11.17 7.47
CA ASP A 52 11.55 12.58 7.53
C ASP A 52 11.13 13.13 6.15
N HIS A 53 10.98 12.26 5.14
CA HIS A 53 10.58 12.62 3.77
C HIS A 53 9.18 12.11 3.44
N VAL A 54 8.52 12.81 2.50
CA VAL A 54 7.24 12.38 1.94
C VAL A 54 7.38 12.21 0.44
N LEU A 55 7.21 10.98 -0.02
CA LEU A 55 7.11 10.66 -1.44
C LEU A 55 5.66 10.86 -1.89
N LEU A 56 5.41 11.87 -2.71
CA LEU A 56 4.08 12.11 -3.27
C LEU A 56 3.79 11.17 -4.43
N ASN A 57 2.52 10.80 -4.55
CA ASN A 57 2.07 9.92 -5.61
C ASN A 57 2.14 10.58 -6.99
N LYS A 58 2.16 9.74 -8.02
CA LYS A 58 1.96 10.13 -9.41
C LYS A 58 0.92 9.21 -10.02
N PRO A 59 -0.38 9.55 -9.94
CA PRO A 59 -1.45 8.60 -10.17
C PRO A 59 -1.49 8.10 -11.62
N ALA A 60 -1.74 6.80 -11.80
CA ALA A 60 -1.86 6.20 -13.12
C ALA A 60 -3.13 6.68 -13.85
N LYS A 61 -4.26 6.65 -13.14
CA LYS A 61 -5.57 7.02 -13.69
C LYS A 61 -5.83 8.52 -13.54
N LYS A 62 -6.27 9.16 -14.63
CA LYS A 62 -6.60 10.60 -14.68
C LYS A 62 -7.65 11.05 -13.65
N ALA A 63 -8.57 10.15 -13.26
CA ALA A 63 -9.59 10.44 -12.26
C ALA A 63 -9.00 10.83 -10.89
N ARG A 64 -7.79 10.35 -10.56
CA ARG A 64 -7.12 10.62 -9.27
C ARG A 64 -6.17 11.81 -9.29
N THR A 65 -6.01 12.49 -10.43
CA THR A 65 -5.13 13.67 -10.53
C THR A 65 -5.58 14.80 -9.61
N ARG A 66 -6.89 14.95 -9.38
CA ARG A 66 -7.43 15.95 -8.44
C ARG A 66 -7.07 15.64 -6.98
N GLU A 67 -7.07 14.36 -6.61
CA GLU A 67 -6.67 13.89 -5.27
C GLU A 67 -5.21 14.28 -5.01
N ALA A 68 -4.31 13.96 -5.95
CA ALA A 68 -2.89 14.31 -5.88
C ALA A 68 -2.67 15.83 -5.78
N LEU A 69 -3.44 16.64 -6.53
CA LEU A 69 -3.34 18.09 -6.48
C LEU A 69 -3.72 18.67 -5.11
N LEU A 70 -4.84 18.20 -4.53
CA LEU A 70 -5.28 18.66 -3.21
C LEU A 70 -4.28 18.26 -2.12
N ALA A 71 -3.81 17.02 -2.18
CA ALA A 71 -2.79 16.54 -1.26
C ALA A 71 -1.50 17.34 -1.36
N LYS A 72 -1.01 17.59 -2.58
CA LYS A 72 0.15 18.45 -2.82
C LYS A 72 -0.05 19.82 -2.18
N TYR A 73 -1.21 20.45 -2.41
CA TYR A 73 -1.52 21.73 -1.78
C TYR A 73 -1.43 21.66 -0.24
N ILE A 74 -1.98 20.61 0.37
CA ILE A 74 -1.92 20.41 1.82
C ILE A 74 -0.46 20.28 2.30
N PHE A 75 0.35 19.39 1.71
CA PHE A 75 1.74 19.17 2.14
C PHE A 75 2.62 20.41 1.99
N PHE A 76 2.42 21.19 0.91
CA PHE A 76 3.24 22.38 0.65
C PHE A 76 2.80 23.63 1.43
N ASN A 77 1.57 23.71 1.92
CA ASN A 77 1.03 24.96 2.47
C ASN A 77 0.47 24.84 3.89
N HIS A 78 0.06 23.66 4.33
CA HIS A 78 -0.55 23.51 5.65
C HIS A 78 0.53 23.59 6.75
N PRO A 79 0.34 24.38 7.82
CA PRO A 79 1.35 24.56 8.88
C PRO A 79 1.83 23.27 9.54
N LEU A 80 0.96 22.26 9.63
CA LEU A 80 1.31 20.93 10.16
C LEU A 80 2.52 20.30 9.45
N PHE A 81 2.73 20.62 8.17
CA PHE A 81 3.79 20.02 7.34
C PHE A 81 4.97 20.97 7.10
N SER A 82 5.03 22.13 7.76
CA SER A 82 6.07 23.14 7.50
C SER A 82 7.50 22.61 7.70
N SER A 83 7.69 21.67 8.62
CA SER A 83 8.99 21.04 8.90
C SER A 83 9.47 20.10 7.79
N ILE A 84 8.56 19.52 7.01
CA ILE A 84 8.87 18.51 5.98
C ILE A 84 8.78 19.04 4.55
N GLN A 85 8.39 20.30 4.34
CA GLN A 85 8.22 20.88 2.99
C GLN A 85 9.46 20.73 2.08
N LYS A 86 10.66 20.84 2.67
CA LYS A 86 11.93 20.66 1.94
C LYS A 86 12.26 19.19 1.63
N ASN A 87 11.58 18.27 2.31
CA ASN A 87 11.77 16.83 2.23
C ASN A 87 10.65 16.16 1.42
N ILE A 88 9.82 16.95 0.72
CA ILE A 88 8.84 16.42 -0.22
C ILE A 88 9.57 15.95 -1.48
N ILE A 89 9.31 14.71 -1.89
CA ILE A 89 9.84 14.07 -3.08
C ILE A 89 8.72 13.94 -4.10
N GLU A 90 8.94 14.47 -5.30
CA GLU A 90 8.04 14.32 -6.45
C GLU A 90 8.78 13.64 -7.61
N LEU A 91 8.16 12.64 -8.24
CA LEU A 91 8.73 11.99 -9.42
C LEU A 91 8.55 12.85 -10.67
N SER A 92 9.63 13.06 -11.40
CA SER A 92 9.63 13.85 -12.63
C SER A 92 9.42 12.97 -13.86
N ASP A 93 8.75 13.49 -14.87
CA ASP A 93 8.75 12.83 -16.19
C ASP A 93 10.16 12.87 -16.80
N THR A 94 10.52 11.84 -17.56
CA THR A 94 11.81 11.82 -18.26
C THR A 94 11.81 12.84 -19.39
N HIS A 95 12.96 13.48 -19.65
CA HIS A 95 13.12 14.50 -20.70
C HIS A 95 12.70 14.02 -22.10
N GLN A 96 12.76 12.72 -22.37
CA GLN A 96 12.33 12.12 -23.65
C GLN A 96 10.80 12.05 -23.83
N HIS A 97 10.01 12.24 -22.78
CA HIS A 97 8.55 12.26 -22.85
C HIS A 97 8.01 13.47 -23.65
N PHE A 98 8.74 14.58 -23.67
CA PHE A 98 8.35 15.77 -24.44
C PHE A 98 8.51 15.62 -25.96
N LEU A 99 9.34 14.68 -26.42
CA LEU A 99 9.70 14.53 -27.82
C LEU A 99 8.90 13.43 -28.56
N LEU A 100 8.00 12.73 -27.85
CA LEU A 100 7.24 11.61 -28.40
C LEU A 100 5.77 11.99 -28.63
N PRO A 101 5.13 11.45 -29.68
CA PRO A 101 3.69 11.63 -29.87
C PRO A 101 2.93 11.10 -28.65
N LYS A 102 1.85 11.81 -28.26
CA LYS A 102 1.04 11.57 -27.05
C LYS A 102 0.36 10.18 -26.97
N GLU A 103 0.62 9.29 -27.92
CA GLU A 103 -0.10 8.02 -28.10
C GLU A 103 0.61 6.80 -27.51
N GLY A 104 1.84 6.94 -27.00
CA GLY A 104 2.53 5.87 -26.27
C GLY A 104 2.38 5.98 -24.76
N ASP A 105 1.38 5.31 -24.17
CA ASP A 105 1.18 5.21 -22.71
C ASP A 105 2.38 4.54 -21.98
N GLU A 106 3.29 3.90 -22.74
CA GLU A 106 4.38 3.03 -22.24
C GLU A 106 5.53 3.75 -21.53
N ARG A 107 5.58 5.09 -21.51
CA ARG A 107 6.64 5.85 -20.80
C ARG A 107 6.12 6.78 -19.72
N LYS A 108 4.83 6.72 -19.40
CA LYS A 108 4.26 7.52 -18.33
C LYS A 108 4.76 6.97 -16.99
N ILE A 109 5.42 7.83 -16.21
CA ILE A 109 5.89 7.45 -14.87
C ILE A 109 4.71 7.55 -13.91
N THR A 110 4.37 6.44 -13.26
CA THR A 110 3.28 6.38 -12.29
C THR A 110 3.73 5.66 -11.03
N LEU A 111 3.25 6.15 -9.89
CA LEU A 111 3.56 5.63 -8.57
C LEU A 111 2.32 5.81 -7.68
N GLU A 112 1.84 4.72 -7.10
CA GLU A 112 0.78 4.74 -6.08
C GLU A 112 1.34 4.17 -4.77
N GLY A 113 0.86 4.68 -3.63
CA GLY A 113 1.45 4.37 -2.33
C GLY A 113 1.18 2.97 -1.81
N GLY A 114 0.16 2.28 -2.32
CA GLY A 114 -0.02 0.85 -2.06
C GLY A 114 1.18 0.00 -2.53
N ASP A 115 2.01 0.52 -3.44
CA ASP A 115 3.23 -0.15 -3.92
C ASP A 115 4.50 0.24 -3.15
N VAL A 116 4.43 1.06 -2.09
CA VAL A 116 5.64 1.44 -1.34
C VAL A 116 5.47 1.08 0.13
N MET A 117 6.30 0.17 0.61
CA MET A 117 6.28 -0.30 2.00
C MET A 117 7.64 -0.05 2.67
N VAL A 118 7.64 0.74 3.75
CA VAL A 118 8.81 0.90 4.61
C VAL A 118 8.79 -0.23 5.64
N VAL A 119 9.58 -1.28 5.41
CA VAL A 119 9.55 -2.52 6.23
C VAL A 119 10.57 -2.53 7.36
N SER A 120 11.61 -1.71 7.26
CA SER A 120 12.53 -1.39 8.36
C SER A 120 13.10 0.02 8.16
N GLU A 121 13.86 0.52 9.12
CA GLU A 121 14.48 1.85 9.05
C GLU A 121 15.36 2.03 7.80
N ASP A 122 16.04 0.97 7.37
CA ASP A 122 17.00 0.99 6.26
C ASP A 122 16.51 0.22 5.01
N HIS A 123 15.28 -0.32 5.02
CA HIS A 123 14.75 -1.15 3.93
C HIS A 123 13.35 -0.73 3.47
N VAL A 124 13.25 -0.39 2.18
CA VAL A 124 11.98 -0.07 1.49
C VAL A 124 11.69 -1.12 0.43
N ILE A 125 10.44 -1.55 0.32
CA ILE A 125 9.94 -2.36 -0.79
C ILE A 125 9.20 -1.45 -1.77
N VAL A 126 9.48 -1.61 -3.06
CA VAL A 126 8.78 -0.92 -4.15
C VAL A 126 8.14 -1.96 -5.08
N GLY A 127 6.82 -1.90 -5.19
CA GLY A 127 6.02 -2.72 -6.06
C GLY A 127 6.06 -2.22 -7.49
N VAL A 128 6.09 -3.15 -8.45
CA VAL A 128 5.81 -2.85 -9.87
C VAL A 128 4.56 -3.62 -10.25
N SER A 129 3.50 -2.88 -10.55
CA SER A 129 2.11 -3.36 -10.59
C SER A 129 1.35 -2.80 -11.81
N GLU A 130 0.01 -2.89 -11.82
CA GLU A 130 -0.81 -2.13 -12.79
C GLU A 130 -0.71 -0.62 -12.57
N ARG A 131 -0.38 -0.18 -11.34
CA ARG A 131 -0.45 1.22 -10.91
C ARG A 131 0.91 1.90 -10.78
N THR A 132 1.97 1.13 -10.56
CA THR A 132 3.34 1.64 -10.43
C THR A 132 4.25 1.08 -11.52
N THR A 133 4.92 1.96 -12.26
CA THR A 133 5.80 1.56 -13.36
C THR A 133 7.21 1.22 -12.89
N MET A 134 7.95 0.47 -13.71
CA MET A 134 9.36 0.13 -13.44
C MET A 134 10.24 1.39 -13.41
N GLU A 135 9.95 2.37 -14.26
CA GLU A 135 10.66 3.66 -14.32
C GLU A 135 10.46 4.47 -13.05
N ALA A 136 9.27 4.41 -12.44
CA ALA A 136 9.03 5.01 -11.13
C ALA A 136 9.86 4.31 -10.05
N ALA A 137 9.87 2.98 -10.03
CA ALA A 137 10.67 2.21 -9.08
C ALA A 137 12.17 2.54 -9.20
N HIS A 138 12.69 2.66 -10.43
CA HIS A 138 14.07 3.08 -10.68
C HIS A 138 14.37 4.48 -10.12
N GLN A 139 13.51 5.47 -10.37
CA GLN A 139 13.70 6.81 -9.80
C GLN A 139 13.66 6.79 -8.27
N VAL A 140 12.71 6.07 -7.68
CA VAL A 140 12.59 5.94 -6.22
C VAL A 140 13.87 5.35 -5.63
N ILE A 141 14.40 4.26 -6.19
CA ILE A 141 15.65 3.63 -5.72
C ILE A 141 16.80 4.65 -5.69
N ASN A 142 17.01 5.36 -6.79
CA ASN A 142 18.10 6.34 -6.89
C ASN A 142 17.93 7.47 -5.87
N ILE A 143 16.71 8.03 -5.76
CA ILE A 143 16.43 9.10 -4.80
C ILE A 143 16.66 8.63 -3.35
N LEU A 144 16.18 7.42 -3.00
CA LEU A 144 16.35 6.86 -1.66
C LEU A 144 17.83 6.65 -1.31
N PHE A 145 18.63 6.15 -2.25
CA PHE A 145 20.05 5.95 -2.04
C PHE A 145 20.84 7.26 -2.01
N GLU A 146 20.61 8.18 -2.94
CA GLU A 146 21.26 9.50 -2.99
C GLU A 146 21.00 10.31 -1.71
N LYS A 147 19.75 10.29 -1.22
CA LYS A 147 19.35 10.99 0.01
C LYS A 147 19.64 10.24 1.31
N ASN A 148 20.23 9.03 1.25
CA ASN A 148 20.48 8.18 2.42
C ASN A 148 19.21 7.81 3.23
N LEU A 149 18.08 7.63 2.56
CA LEU A 149 16.80 7.29 3.19
C LEU A 149 16.62 5.78 3.40
N ALA A 150 17.36 4.97 2.65
CA ALA A 150 17.44 3.53 2.81
C ALA A 150 18.84 3.03 2.40
N LYS A 151 19.28 1.91 2.97
CA LYS A 151 20.48 1.18 2.50
C LYS A 151 20.12 0.01 1.60
N LYS A 152 18.87 -0.45 1.67
CA LYS A 152 18.34 -1.59 0.94
C LYS A 152 17.01 -1.21 0.31
N VAL A 153 16.82 -1.57 -0.96
CA VAL A 153 15.51 -1.44 -1.62
C VAL A 153 15.20 -2.73 -2.37
N THR A 154 14.02 -3.31 -2.15
CA THR A 154 13.58 -4.51 -2.88
C THR A 154 12.46 -4.15 -3.85
N ILE A 155 12.64 -4.47 -5.12
CA ILE A 155 11.57 -4.45 -6.12
C ILE A 155 10.78 -5.75 -6.01
N VAL A 156 9.45 -5.64 -5.95
CA VAL A 156 8.51 -6.77 -6.07
C VAL A 156 7.62 -6.52 -7.29
N LYS A 157 7.96 -7.14 -8.42
CA LYS A 157 7.12 -7.09 -9.63
C LYS A 157 6.03 -8.15 -9.53
N ILE A 158 4.77 -7.72 -9.48
CA ILE A 158 3.60 -8.60 -9.48
C ILE A 158 2.98 -8.67 -10.89
N PRO A 159 2.29 -9.78 -11.24
CA PRO A 159 1.56 -9.89 -12.49
C PRO A 159 0.54 -8.74 -12.66
N LYS A 160 0.31 -8.28 -13.89
CA LYS A 160 -0.76 -7.29 -14.15
C LYS A 160 -2.13 -7.98 -14.20
N LYS A 161 -2.66 -8.36 -13.05
CA LYS A 161 -4.03 -8.91 -12.91
C LYS A 161 -4.93 -7.92 -12.18
N ARG A 162 -6.21 -7.87 -12.53
CA ARG A 162 -7.19 -6.99 -11.87
C ARG A 162 -7.46 -7.35 -10.41
N ASP A 163 -7.10 -8.55 -9.99
CA ASP A 163 -7.42 -9.08 -8.67
C ASP A 163 -6.46 -8.57 -7.57
N PHE A 164 -5.34 -7.94 -7.94
CA PHE A 164 -4.41 -7.29 -7.02
C PHE A 164 -3.78 -6.06 -7.71
N MET A 165 -4.11 -4.86 -7.22
CA MET A 165 -3.68 -3.60 -7.85
C MET A 165 -2.32 -3.11 -7.34
N HIS A 166 -1.94 -3.51 -6.12
CA HIS A 166 -0.76 -3.06 -5.40
C HIS A 166 -0.19 -4.17 -4.51
N ILE A 167 1.07 -4.08 -4.09
CA ILE A 167 1.70 -5.11 -3.23
C ILE A 167 1.12 -5.20 -1.82
N ASP A 168 0.56 -4.13 -1.27
CA ASP A 168 -0.07 -4.14 0.06
C ASP A 168 -1.38 -4.95 0.09
N THR A 169 -1.98 -5.22 -1.07
CA THR A 169 -3.09 -6.17 -1.22
C THR A 169 -2.60 -7.63 -1.27
N VAL A 170 -1.29 -7.83 -1.47
CA VAL A 170 -0.67 -9.15 -1.57
C VAL A 170 -0.11 -9.62 -0.24
N PHE A 171 0.52 -8.73 0.53
CA PHE A 171 1.08 -9.05 1.84
C PHE A 171 1.15 -7.84 2.77
N THR A 172 1.11 -8.11 4.08
CA THR A 172 1.28 -7.11 5.12
C THR A 172 2.08 -7.66 6.30
N GLN A 173 2.92 -6.81 6.88
CA GLN A 173 3.63 -7.09 8.11
C GLN A 173 2.70 -6.95 9.33
N VAL A 174 2.58 -8.00 10.14
CA VAL A 174 1.80 -7.97 11.39
C VAL A 174 2.70 -7.74 12.60
N LYS A 175 3.82 -8.47 12.66
CA LYS A 175 4.93 -8.26 13.60
C LYS A 175 6.24 -8.73 12.98
N LYS A 176 7.36 -8.54 13.66
CA LYS A 176 8.70 -8.85 13.12
C LYS A 176 8.88 -10.28 12.59
N ASN A 177 8.08 -11.23 13.06
CA ASN A 177 8.13 -12.63 12.67
C ASN A 177 6.80 -13.16 12.10
N VAL A 178 5.80 -12.31 11.86
CA VAL A 178 4.49 -12.74 11.33
C VAL A 178 4.06 -11.84 10.20
N TRP A 179 3.72 -12.47 9.09
CA TRP A 179 3.25 -11.82 7.88
C TRP A 179 1.92 -12.42 7.46
N VAL A 180 1.03 -11.59 6.92
CA VAL A 180 -0.14 -12.05 6.19
C VAL A 180 0.18 -11.98 4.70
N MET A 181 -0.17 -13.01 3.93
CA MET A 181 0.04 -13.00 2.48
C MET A 181 -0.97 -13.83 1.69
N LEU A 182 -1.09 -13.54 0.41
CA LEU A 182 -1.84 -14.37 -0.54
C LEU A 182 -1.08 -15.66 -0.86
N GLY A 183 -1.77 -16.80 -0.75
CA GLY A 183 -1.17 -18.12 -0.99
C GLY A 183 -0.72 -18.37 -2.43
N ASN A 184 -1.25 -17.63 -3.40
CA ASN A 184 -0.84 -17.68 -4.81
C ASN A 184 0.65 -17.37 -5.01
N PHE A 185 1.26 -16.60 -4.10
CA PHE A 185 2.68 -16.25 -4.14
C PHE A 185 3.54 -17.08 -3.18
N SER A 186 2.99 -18.17 -2.63
CA SER A 186 3.72 -19.11 -1.77
C SER A 186 4.63 -20.05 -2.58
N LYS A 187 5.66 -20.60 -1.93
CA LYS A 187 6.56 -21.59 -2.54
C LYS A 187 5.84 -22.80 -3.11
N LYS A 188 4.76 -23.26 -2.45
CA LYS A 188 4.01 -24.45 -2.88
C LYS A 188 3.37 -24.23 -4.24
N THR A 189 2.74 -23.07 -4.44
CA THR A 189 2.03 -22.74 -5.68
C THR A 189 3.00 -22.53 -6.84
N VAL A 190 4.11 -21.80 -6.61
CA VAL A 190 5.16 -21.58 -7.63
C VAL A 190 5.73 -22.92 -8.13
N LYS A 191 5.99 -23.87 -7.21
CA LYS A 191 6.48 -25.21 -7.59
C LYS A 191 5.45 -26.04 -8.35
N HIS A 192 4.16 -25.91 -8.05
CA HIS A 192 3.11 -26.63 -8.76
C HIS A 192 2.91 -26.10 -10.19
N GLU A 193 2.92 -24.78 -10.40
CA GLU A 193 2.88 -24.17 -11.75
C GLU A 193 4.07 -24.62 -12.62
N ASP A 194 5.27 -24.72 -12.04
CA ASP A 194 6.47 -25.20 -12.75
C ASP A 194 6.42 -26.70 -13.12
N SER A 195 5.55 -27.47 -12.45
CA SER A 195 5.50 -28.94 -12.54
C SER A 195 4.49 -29.50 -13.55
N ASP A 196 3.54 -28.69 -14.07
CA ASP A 196 2.58 -29.13 -15.10
C ASP A 196 3.15 -28.84 -16.51
N PRO A 197 3.65 -29.86 -17.22
CA PRO A 197 4.25 -29.68 -18.54
C PRO A 197 3.23 -29.26 -19.59
N VAL A 198 1.95 -29.61 -19.45
CA VAL A 198 0.90 -29.26 -20.41
C VAL A 198 0.53 -27.79 -20.25
N GLN A 199 0.30 -27.33 -19.02
CA GLN A 199 0.05 -25.91 -18.73
C GLN A 199 1.22 -25.04 -19.19
N ARG A 200 2.46 -25.46 -18.92
CA ARG A 200 3.68 -24.75 -19.34
C ARG A 200 3.84 -24.63 -20.85
N ILE A 201 3.44 -25.66 -21.61
CA ILE A 201 3.46 -25.64 -23.07
C ILE A 201 2.32 -24.77 -23.62
N LEU A 202 1.12 -24.85 -23.02
CA LEU A 202 -0.05 -24.08 -23.44
C LEU A 202 0.08 -22.58 -23.14
N GLU A 203 0.73 -22.21 -22.03
CA GLU A 203 0.92 -20.82 -21.63
C GLU A 203 2.08 -20.13 -22.38
N GLY A 204 2.91 -20.90 -23.11
CA GLY A 204 4.04 -20.39 -23.88
C GLY A 204 5.01 -19.56 -23.02
N THR A 205 5.90 -18.80 -23.66
CA THR A 205 6.92 -17.94 -23.04
C THR A 205 6.35 -16.75 -22.23
N LYS A 206 5.32 -16.95 -21.39
CA LYS A 206 4.75 -15.97 -20.44
C LYS A 206 5.60 -15.73 -19.18
N LYS A 207 6.93 -15.92 -19.26
CA LYS A 207 7.87 -15.55 -18.17
C LYS A 207 7.88 -14.03 -17.84
N GLU A 208 7.18 -13.20 -18.61
CA GLU A 208 7.02 -11.77 -18.31
C GLU A 208 5.98 -11.47 -17.23
N GLU A 209 5.04 -12.40 -16.98
CA GLU A 209 3.93 -12.24 -16.03
C GLU A 209 4.18 -12.89 -14.66
N SER A 210 5.32 -13.53 -14.42
CA SER A 210 5.64 -14.14 -13.12
C SER A 210 6.09 -13.11 -12.08
N LEU A 211 5.93 -13.44 -10.79
CA LEU A 211 6.54 -12.70 -9.68
C LEU A 211 8.05 -12.57 -9.92
N LYS A 212 8.61 -11.36 -9.75
CA LYS A 212 10.06 -11.14 -9.76
C LYS A 212 10.45 -10.28 -8.58
N ILE A 213 11.42 -10.75 -7.80
CA ILE A 213 11.92 -10.04 -6.63
C ILE A 213 13.40 -9.74 -6.82
N ILE A 214 13.76 -8.47 -6.74
CA ILE A 214 15.13 -7.97 -6.96
C ILE A 214 15.50 -7.04 -5.82
N GLN A 215 16.48 -7.42 -5.01
CA GLN A 215 16.94 -6.64 -3.87
C GLN A 215 18.27 -5.94 -4.18
N PHE A 216 18.25 -4.61 -4.09
CA PHE A 216 19.40 -3.75 -4.26
C PHE A 216 19.93 -3.29 -2.91
N ARG A 217 21.26 -3.15 -2.83
CA ARG A 217 21.96 -2.53 -1.69
C ARG A 217 22.73 -1.33 -2.19
N LYS A 218 22.69 -0.23 -1.45
CA LYS A 218 23.32 1.04 -1.82
C LYS A 218 24.80 0.88 -2.19
N ASP A 219 25.54 0.06 -1.44
CA ASP A 219 26.99 -0.10 -1.64
C ASP A 219 27.34 -1.13 -2.75
N HIS A 220 26.35 -1.88 -3.26
CA HIS A 220 26.56 -2.99 -4.21
C HIS A 220 25.42 -3.08 -5.24
N ILE A 221 25.06 -1.95 -5.87
CA ILE A 221 23.91 -1.86 -6.80
C ILE A 221 24.09 -2.78 -8.01
N GLU A 222 25.31 -2.92 -8.52
CA GLU A 222 25.65 -3.73 -9.70
C GLU A 222 25.45 -5.25 -9.49
N ASN A 223 25.32 -5.70 -8.24
CA ASN A 223 25.13 -7.12 -7.91
C ASN A 223 23.88 -7.32 -7.04
N PRO A 224 22.67 -7.20 -7.62
CA PRO A 224 21.44 -7.36 -6.87
C PRO A 224 21.20 -8.84 -6.49
N LYS A 225 20.52 -9.04 -5.36
CA LYS A 225 20.07 -10.37 -4.92
C LYS A 225 18.69 -10.67 -5.52
N TYR A 226 18.56 -11.79 -6.21
CA TYR A 226 17.28 -12.27 -6.75
C TYR A 226 16.63 -13.27 -5.78
N MET A 227 15.30 -13.27 -5.73
CA MET A 227 14.53 -14.24 -4.94
C MET A 227 13.35 -14.77 -5.77
N ASP A 228 13.05 -16.06 -5.60
CA ASP A 228 12.07 -16.75 -6.44
C ASP A 228 10.64 -16.67 -5.91
N ASN A 229 10.46 -16.33 -4.62
CA ASN A 229 9.16 -16.29 -3.97
C ASN A 229 9.11 -15.26 -2.84
N LEU A 230 7.89 -14.88 -2.47
CA LEU A 230 7.66 -13.86 -1.47
C LEU A 230 8.06 -14.30 -0.06
N GLU A 231 7.87 -15.58 0.29
CA GLU A 231 8.23 -16.10 1.61
C GLU A 231 9.72 -15.93 1.91
N ASP A 232 10.60 -16.15 0.93
CA ASP A 232 12.05 -15.94 1.10
C ASP A 232 12.39 -14.47 1.35
N LEU A 233 11.72 -13.54 0.67
CA LEU A 233 11.87 -12.12 0.94
C LEU A 233 11.42 -11.76 2.36
N LEU A 234 10.24 -12.24 2.76
CA LEU A 234 9.69 -11.92 4.07
C LEU A 234 10.50 -12.55 5.21
N VAL A 235 11.05 -13.75 5.00
CA VAL A 235 12.03 -14.38 5.91
C VAL A 235 13.32 -13.57 5.98
N ASP A 236 13.88 -13.13 4.84
CA ASP A 236 15.09 -12.30 4.78
C ASP A 236 14.89 -11.00 5.57
N ILE A 237 13.77 -10.31 5.38
CA ILE A 237 13.43 -9.09 6.11
C ILE A 237 13.33 -9.37 7.61
N SER A 238 12.54 -10.38 7.99
CA SER A 238 12.32 -10.72 9.40
C SER A 238 13.62 -11.01 10.13
N LYS A 239 14.49 -11.82 9.53
CA LYS A 239 15.73 -12.27 10.18
C LYS A 239 16.84 -11.23 10.10
N ASN A 240 17.05 -10.64 8.93
CA ASN A 240 18.23 -9.82 8.66
C ASN A 240 18.00 -8.32 8.91
N ASP A 241 16.77 -7.83 8.76
CA ASP A 241 16.47 -6.40 8.95
C ASP A 241 15.81 -6.12 10.29
N LEU A 242 14.99 -7.06 10.78
CA LEU A 242 14.22 -6.92 12.01
C LEU A 242 14.77 -7.74 13.18
N GLY A 243 15.87 -8.46 12.96
CA GLY A 243 16.56 -9.21 14.00
C GLY A 243 15.75 -10.36 14.61
N CYS A 244 14.77 -10.91 13.90
CA CYS A 244 14.00 -12.05 14.38
C CYS A 244 14.88 -13.30 14.47
N LYS A 245 15.06 -13.82 15.69
CA LYS A 245 15.79 -15.07 15.97
C LYS A 245 14.91 -16.32 15.84
N GLY A 246 13.59 -16.14 15.97
CA GLY A 246 12.62 -17.23 15.95
C GLY A 246 12.21 -17.65 14.54
N GLU A 247 11.26 -18.58 14.50
CA GLU A 247 10.59 -18.96 13.27
C GLU A 247 9.71 -17.81 12.75
N VAL A 248 9.73 -17.62 11.44
CA VAL A 248 8.88 -16.66 10.73
C VAL A 248 7.62 -17.40 10.32
N GLN A 249 6.47 -16.87 10.72
CA GLN A 249 5.16 -17.46 10.49
C GLN A 249 4.41 -16.70 9.40
N PHE A 250 3.59 -17.43 8.65
CA PHE A 250 2.77 -16.90 7.59
C PHE A 250 1.31 -17.23 7.86
N ILE A 251 0.47 -16.20 7.88
CA ILE A 251 -0.98 -16.31 7.92
C ILE A 251 -1.47 -16.10 6.49
N TYR A 252 -2.04 -17.14 5.89
CA TYR A 252 -2.51 -17.04 4.51
C TYR A 252 -3.95 -16.52 4.44
N SER A 253 -4.21 -15.65 3.47
CA SER A 253 -5.58 -15.24 3.12
C SER A 253 -6.46 -16.47 2.87
N GLY A 254 -7.66 -16.46 3.46
CA GLY A 254 -8.64 -17.53 3.33
C GLY A 254 -8.14 -18.91 3.81
N ASN A 255 -7.13 -18.93 4.68
CA ASN A 255 -6.39 -20.14 5.09
C ASN A 255 -5.85 -20.98 3.91
N ASN A 256 -5.54 -20.32 2.79
CA ASN A 256 -5.12 -20.97 1.53
C ASN A 256 -6.10 -22.08 1.07
N GLN A 257 -7.39 -21.91 1.36
CA GLN A 257 -8.45 -22.86 1.03
C GLN A 257 -9.37 -22.29 -0.05
N PHE A 258 -9.45 -22.95 -1.20
CA PHE A 258 -10.42 -22.61 -2.23
C PHE A 258 -11.87 -22.91 -1.78
N PRO A 259 -12.87 -22.05 -2.07
CA PRO A 259 -12.78 -20.76 -2.78
C PRO A 259 -12.59 -19.53 -1.85
N TYR A 260 -12.31 -19.75 -0.57
CA TYR A 260 -12.22 -18.68 0.43
C TYR A 260 -11.02 -17.76 0.20
N ASP A 261 -9.87 -18.33 -0.18
CA ASP A 261 -8.67 -17.59 -0.57
C ASP A 261 -8.95 -16.50 -1.62
N ALA A 262 -9.65 -16.84 -2.70
CA ALA A 262 -10.02 -15.94 -3.78
C ALA A 262 -11.11 -14.94 -3.35
N ARG A 263 -12.09 -15.38 -2.55
CA ARG A 263 -13.17 -14.51 -2.06
C ARG A 263 -12.66 -13.45 -1.07
N GLU A 264 -11.82 -13.85 -0.13
CA GLU A 264 -11.32 -12.98 0.92
C GLU A 264 -10.22 -12.03 0.41
N GLN A 265 -9.50 -12.44 -0.64
CA GLN A 265 -8.65 -11.52 -1.41
C GLN A 265 -9.46 -10.36 -1.99
N TRP A 266 -10.64 -10.60 -2.57
CA TRP A 266 -11.51 -9.54 -3.09
C TRP A 266 -12.03 -8.58 -2.02
N THR A 267 -11.97 -8.98 -0.76
CA THR A 267 -12.32 -8.16 0.40
C THR A 267 -11.10 -7.77 1.23
N ASP A 268 -9.93 -7.75 0.58
CA ASP A 268 -8.69 -7.16 1.08
C ASP A 268 -8.19 -7.76 2.40
N SER A 269 -8.32 -9.09 2.57
CA SER A 269 -7.86 -9.84 3.76
C SER A 269 -6.39 -9.65 4.12
N CYS A 270 -5.53 -9.37 3.14
CA CYS A 270 -4.11 -9.07 3.37
C CYS A 270 -3.85 -7.58 3.66
N ASN A 271 -4.78 -6.68 3.40
CA ASN A 271 -4.57 -5.23 3.47
C ASN A 271 -4.88 -4.69 4.88
N LEU A 272 -4.15 -5.22 5.85
CA LEU A 272 -4.36 -4.93 7.27
C LEU A 272 -3.59 -3.68 7.70
N LEU A 273 -4.09 -2.97 8.71
CA LEU A 273 -3.35 -1.87 9.32
C LEU A 273 -2.73 -2.31 10.64
N ALA A 274 -1.41 -2.46 10.69
CA ALA A 274 -0.69 -2.62 11.95
C ALA A 274 -0.73 -1.32 12.76
N LEU A 275 -1.33 -1.34 13.94
CA LEU A 275 -1.35 -0.24 14.89
C LEU A 275 -0.09 -0.26 15.77
N SER A 276 0.30 -1.45 16.20
CA SER A 276 1.55 -1.75 16.91
C SER A 276 2.02 -3.15 16.57
N GLU A 277 3.18 -3.57 17.07
CA GLU A 277 3.68 -4.94 16.84
C GLU A 277 2.65 -5.98 17.32
N GLY A 278 2.13 -6.77 16.37
CA GLY A 278 1.15 -7.83 16.65
C GLY A 278 -0.29 -7.34 16.76
N VAL A 279 -0.59 -6.04 16.66
CA VAL A 279 -1.96 -5.52 16.76
C VAL A 279 -2.36 -4.92 15.43
N VAL A 280 -3.34 -5.53 14.76
CA VAL A 280 -3.75 -5.19 13.40
C VAL A 280 -5.26 -4.97 13.28
N LEU A 281 -5.67 -4.07 12.39
CA LEU A 281 -7.06 -3.91 11.96
C LEU A 281 -7.34 -4.71 10.69
N GLY A 282 -8.45 -5.44 10.67
CA GLY A 282 -8.98 -6.16 9.52
C GLY A 282 -10.50 -6.12 9.43
N TYR A 283 -11.05 -6.60 8.32
CA TYR A 283 -12.50 -6.68 8.15
C TYR A 283 -13.10 -7.93 8.79
N ASP A 284 -14.29 -7.79 9.38
CA ASP A 284 -15.06 -8.87 10.00
C ASP A 284 -15.58 -9.95 9.03
N ARG A 285 -15.67 -9.66 7.72
CA ARG A 285 -16.16 -10.61 6.71
C ARG A 285 -15.16 -11.67 6.24
N ASN A 286 -13.90 -11.56 6.65
CA ASN A 286 -12.82 -12.45 6.22
C ASN A 286 -12.70 -13.61 7.22
N ASP A 287 -13.72 -14.46 7.25
CA ASP A 287 -13.90 -15.50 8.28
C ASP A 287 -12.73 -16.49 8.35
N LYS A 288 -12.24 -16.96 7.19
CA LYS A 288 -11.15 -17.96 7.12
C LYS A 288 -9.78 -17.35 7.40
N THR A 289 -9.54 -16.12 6.98
CA THR A 289 -8.35 -15.38 7.42
C THR A 289 -8.39 -15.16 8.94
N THR A 290 -9.56 -14.82 9.48
CA THR A 290 -9.76 -14.66 10.94
C THR A 290 -9.51 -15.96 11.70
N GLU A 291 -9.96 -17.10 11.17
CA GLU A 291 -9.66 -18.43 11.70
C GLU A 291 -8.16 -18.70 11.70
N ALA A 292 -7.46 -18.43 10.59
CA ALA A 292 -6.01 -18.57 10.49
C ALA A 292 -5.26 -17.69 11.51
N PHE A 293 -5.75 -16.48 11.81
CA PHE A 293 -5.22 -15.65 12.90
C PHE A 293 -5.38 -16.33 14.27
N ARG A 294 -6.56 -16.89 14.58
CA ARG A 294 -6.78 -17.61 15.84
C ARG A 294 -5.89 -18.83 15.98
N GLU A 295 -5.74 -19.61 14.90
CA GLU A 295 -4.86 -20.79 14.85
C GLU A 295 -3.39 -20.41 15.10
N ASN A 296 -2.99 -19.20 14.72
CA ASN A 296 -1.65 -18.65 14.97
C ASN A 296 -1.53 -17.88 16.29
N GLY A 297 -2.50 -18.06 17.21
CA GLY A 297 -2.43 -17.55 18.58
C GLY A 297 -2.82 -16.08 18.75
N PHE A 298 -3.46 -15.47 17.74
CA PHE A 298 -3.97 -14.11 17.88
C PHE A 298 -5.33 -14.10 18.58
N THR A 299 -5.50 -13.12 19.47
CA THR A 299 -6.83 -12.75 19.98
C THR A 299 -7.61 -12.07 18.85
N VAL A 300 -8.89 -12.39 18.72
CA VAL A 300 -9.78 -11.73 17.75
C VAL A 300 -10.90 -11.05 18.53
N ILE A 301 -11.07 -9.75 18.29
CA ILE A 301 -12.07 -8.93 18.98
C ILE A 301 -12.70 -7.94 17.99
N HIS A 302 -13.99 -7.66 18.12
CA HIS A 302 -14.60 -6.58 17.34
C HIS A 302 -14.21 -5.22 17.92
N ALA A 303 -14.00 -4.23 17.04
CA ALA A 303 -13.62 -2.90 17.45
C ALA A 303 -14.59 -2.27 18.46
N ARG A 304 -15.89 -2.53 18.31
CA ARG A 304 -16.92 -2.09 19.27
C ARG A 304 -16.63 -2.60 20.67
N ASP A 305 -16.44 -3.91 20.81
CA ASP A 305 -16.23 -4.55 22.11
C ASP A 305 -14.90 -4.09 22.74
N LEU A 306 -13.87 -3.90 21.91
CA LEU A 306 -12.59 -3.38 22.38
C LEU A 306 -12.71 -1.93 22.88
N ILE A 307 -13.45 -1.08 22.19
CA ILE A 307 -13.70 0.30 22.63
C ILE A 307 -14.43 0.30 23.98
N GLU A 308 -15.48 -0.51 24.13
CA GLU A 308 -16.21 -0.63 25.39
C GLU A 308 -15.28 -1.07 26.55
N GLN A 309 -14.37 -2.03 26.31
CA GLN A 309 -13.37 -2.47 27.29
C GLN A 309 -12.31 -1.41 27.62
N LEU A 310 -11.92 -0.58 26.66
CA LEU A 310 -10.96 0.51 26.86
C LEU A 310 -11.61 1.65 27.67
N GLU A 311 -12.85 2.01 27.34
CA GLU A 311 -13.58 3.11 27.99
C GLU A 311 -13.96 2.77 29.44
N ASN A 312 -14.30 1.51 29.72
CA ASN A 312 -14.62 1.05 31.08
C ASN A 312 -13.38 0.66 31.91
N GLY A 313 -12.18 0.69 31.32
CA GLY A 313 -10.92 0.39 31.99
C GLY A 313 -10.64 -1.09 32.25
N SER A 314 -11.38 -2.00 31.60
CA SER A 314 -11.13 -3.46 31.69
C SER A 314 -9.83 -3.89 31.01
N ILE A 315 -9.36 -3.14 30.02
CA ILE A 315 -8.08 -3.35 29.33
C ILE A 315 -7.39 -2.03 29.09
N ARG A 316 -6.05 -2.01 29.14
CA ARG A 316 -5.23 -0.85 28.77
C ARG A 316 -4.59 -1.07 27.41
N PRO A 317 -4.33 -0.02 26.60
CA PRO A 317 -3.68 -0.15 25.30
C PRO A 317 -2.36 -0.93 25.33
N SER A 318 -1.57 -0.80 26.41
CA SER A 318 -0.30 -1.52 26.59
C SER A 318 -0.43 -3.03 26.80
N GLU A 319 -1.64 -3.50 27.14
CA GLU A 319 -1.95 -4.91 27.39
C GLU A 319 -2.42 -5.64 26.13
N ILE A 320 -2.81 -4.89 25.09
CA ILE A 320 -3.23 -5.43 23.81
C ILE A 320 -1.99 -5.92 23.07
N LYS A 321 -1.91 -7.23 22.83
CA LYS A 321 -0.82 -7.91 22.12
C LYS A 321 -1.41 -8.98 21.24
N ASP A 322 -0.77 -9.23 20.09
CA ASP A 322 -1.15 -10.32 19.18
C ASP A 322 -2.68 -10.36 18.96
N THR A 323 -3.24 -9.25 18.48
CA THR A 323 -4.69 -9.05 18.37
C THR A 323 -5.07 -8.61 16.96
N LEU A 324 -6.00 -9.34 16.34
CA LEU A 324 -6.73 -8.91 15.17
C LEU A 324 -8.03 -8.22 15.62
N ILE A 325 -8.13 -6.91 15.36
CA ILE A 325 -9.29 -6.10 15.66
C ILE A 325 -10.17 -6.05 14.40
N LEU A 326 -11.38 -6.60 14.53
CA LEU A 326 -12.33 -6.68 13.43
C LEU A 326 -13.19 -5.43 13.35
N MET A 327 -13.15 -4.80 12.18
CA MET A 327 -13.93 -3.63 11.84
C MET A 327 -15.13 -4.02 10.95
N PRO A 328 -16.28 -3.33 11.10
CA PRO A 328 -17.44 -3.56 10.24
C PRO A 328 -17.12 -3.37 8.77
N SER A 329 -17.56 -4.32 7.93
CA SER A 329 -17.20 -4.35 6.52
C SER A 329 -18.34 -4.07 5.55
N ALA A 330 -19.54 -3.73 6.03
CA ALA A 330 -20.75 -3.60 5.19
C ALA A 330 -20.60 -2.63 4.00
N GLU A 331 -19.99 -1.46 4.21
CA GLU A 331 -19.85 -0.43 3.17
C GLU A 331 -18.41 -0.26 2.67
N LEU A 332 -17.45 -0.06 3.58
CA LEU A 332 -16.07 0.30 3.20
C LEU A 332 -15.39 -0.78 2.34
N SER A 333 -15.61 -2.07 2.63
CA SER A 333 -15.00 -3.16 1.86
C SER A 333 -15.51 -3.22 0.41
N ARG A 334 -16.65 -2.60 0.08
CA ARG A 334 -17.19 -2.54 -1.29
C ARG A 334 -16.30 -1.71 -2.22
N ALA A 335 -15.49 -0.82 -1.65
CA ALA A 335 -14.58 0.04 -2.41
C ALA A 335 -13.24 -0.64 -2.76
N ARG A 336 -13.04 -1.93 -2.40
CA ARG A 336 -11.83 -2.72 -2.70
C ARG A 336 -10.55 -2.09 -2.14
N GLY A 337 -10.58 -1.82 -0.84
CA GLY A 337 -9.40 -1.42 -0.07
C GLY A 337 -9.58 -1.74 1.41
N GLY A 338 -8.52 -2.23 2.04
CA GLY A 338 -8.46 -2.46 3.47
C GLY A 338 -8.01 -1.25 4.28
N PHE A 339 -7.71 -1.48 5.55
CA PHE A 339 -7.30 -0.41 6.47
C PHE A 339 -5.91 0.13 6.15
N HIS A 340 -5.06 -0.66 5.47
CA HIS A 340 -3.78 -0.15 4.98
C HIS A 340 -3.97 0.90 3.88
N CYS A 341 -4.89 0.66 2.93
CA CYS A 341 -5.24 1.62 1.87
C CYS A 341 -5.87 2.90 2.43
N MET A 342 -6.66 2.80 3.49
CA MET A 342 -7.33 3.94 4.14
C MET A 342 -6.46 4.70 5.14
N SER A 343 -5.16 4.42 5.19
CA SER A 343 -4.24 5.07 6.14
C SER A 343 -2.94 5.52 5.49
N MET A 344 -2.44 6.66 5.94
CA MET A 344 -1.11 7.18 5.63
C MET A 344 -0.41 7.50 6.95
N PRO A 345 0.39 6.57 7.50
CA PRO A 345 1.12 6.82 8.74
C PRO A 345 2.07 8.00 8.57
N LEU A 346 1.91 9.03 9.40
CA LEU A 346 2.79 10.21 9.41
C LEU A 346 3.97 10.04 10.37
N LEU A 347 3.71 9.39 11.50
CA LEU A 347 4.70 9.11 12.54
C LEU A 347 4.47 7.67 13.02
N ARG A 348 5.55 6.89 13.06
CA ARG A 348 5.59 5.55 13.64
C ARG A 348 6.92 5.39 14.38
N ASP A 349 6.85 4.82 15.58
CA ASP A 349 8.04 4.46 16.34
C ASP A 349 8.82 3.35 15.61
N ALA A 350 10.14 3.33 15.79
CA ALA A 350 10.96 2.23 15.34
C ALA A 350 10.58 0.94 16.08
N VAL A 351 10.65 -0.19 15.37
CA VAL A 351 10.48 -1.52 15.98
C VAL A 351 11.65 -1.75 16.94
N LYS A 352 11.35 -2.10 18.20
CA LYS A 352 12.34 -2.28 19.28
C LYS A 352 13.01 -3.65 19.28
#